data_AF-A0A7C5UMV8-F1
#
_entry.id   AF-A0A7C5UMV8-F1
#
_cell.length_a   1.000
_cell.length_b   1.000
_cell.length_c   1.000
_cell.angle_alpha   90.00
_cell.angle_beta   90.00
_cell.angle_gamma   90.00
#
_symmetry.space_group_name_H-M   'P 1'
#
loop_
_entity.id
_entity.type
_entity.pdbx_description
1 polymer ?
#
loop_
_entity_poly.entity_id
_entity_poly.type
_entity_poly.pdbx_seq_one_letter_code
_entity_poly.pdbx_strand_id
1 'polypeptide(L)' 'MKKNFVFDTNVLLTDPGAIFKFQDNNIIIPIVVLEELDQFKRQIDELGR' A
#
# COMPACT_ATOMS: atom_id res chain seq x y z
N MET A 1 8.95 -2.91 22.78
CA MET A 1 7.73 -2.10 22.55
C MET A 1 7.40 -2.17 21.07
N LYS A 2 6.20 -2.61 20.69
CA LYS A 2 5.78 -2.65 19.28
C LYS A 2 5.55 -1.23 18.77
N LYS A 3 6.02 -0.91 17.57
CA LYS A 3 5.75 0.37 16.90
C LYS A 3 4.56 0.23 15.97
N ASN A 4 3.88 1.34 15.72
CA ASN A 4 2.81 1.44 14.74
C ASN A 4 3.34 2.17 13.52
N PHE A 5 3.24 1.55 12.35
CA PHE A 5 3.57 2.14 11.06
C PHE A 5 2.30 2.35 10.27
N VAL A 6 2.05 3.57 9.82
CA VAL A 6 0.96 3.87 8.90
C VAL A 6 1.53 3.90 7.50
N PHE A 7 1.00 3.05 6.62
CA PHE A 7 1.45 2.95 5.24
C PHE A 7 0.61 3.85 4.36
N ASP A 8 1.28 4.52 3.43
CA ASP A 8 0.70 5.30 2.36
C ASP A 8 0.70 4.48 1.05
N THR A 9 -0.11 4.87 0.08
CA THR A 9 -0.19 4.30 -1.26
C THR A 9 1.17 4.26 -1.93
N ASN A 10 1.97 5.32 -1.81
CA ASN A 10 3.31 5.38 -2.38
C ASN A 10 4.26 4.28 -1.88
N VAL A 11 4.13 3.88 -0.61
CA VAL A 11 4.94 2.80 -0.03
C VAL A 11 4.62 1.49 -0.73
N LEU A 12 3.34 1.20 -0.92
CA LEU A 12 2.86 -0.03 -1.56
C LEU A 12 3.07 -0.03 -3.08
N LEU A 13 3.01 1.12 -3.73
CA LEU A 13 3.33 1.27 -5.16
C LEU A 13 4.83 1.08 -5.44
N THR A 14 5.69 1.60 -4.57
CA THR A 14 7.15 1.46 -4.71
C THR A 14 7.60 0.04 -4.36
N ASP A 15 7.01 -0.55 -3.31
CA ASP A 15 7.33 -1.89 -2.83
C ASP A 15 6.09 -2.60 -2.29
N PRO A 16 5.40 -3.40 -3.11
CA PRO A 16 4.25 -4.18 -2.67
C PRO A 16 4.56 -5.15 -1.53
N GLY A 17 5.83 -5.54 -1.37
CA GLY A 17 6.30 -6.42 -0.30
C GLY A 17 6.60 -5.70 1.01
N ALA A 18 6.45 -4.37 1.08
CA ALA A 18 6.79 -3.58 2.26
C ALA A 18 6.07 -4.06 3.53
N ILE A 19 4.84 -4.58 3.40
CA ILE A 19 4.03 -5.09 4.53
C ILE A 19 4.68 -6.28 5.26
N PHE A 20 5.65 -6.95 4.64
CA PHE A 20 6.35 -8.09 5.24
C PHE A 20 7.70 -7.71 5.88
N LYS A 21 8.12 -6.45 5.76
CA LYS A 21 9.47 -6.00 6.14
C LYS A 21 9.57 -5.45 7.57
N PHE A 22 8.45 -5.27 8.26
CA PHE A 22 8.39 -4.61 9.57
C PHE A 22 8.29 -5.57 10.77
N GLN A 23 8.57 -6.87 10.56
CA GLN A 23 8.67 -7.88 11.62
C GLN A 23 7.42 -7.88 12.53
N ASP A 24 7.61 -7.84 13.85
CA ASP A 24 6.54 -7.89 14.86
C ASP A 24 5.80 -6.55 15.10
N ASN A 25 6.06 -5.53 14.27
CA ASN A 25 5.40 -4.24 14.40
C ASN A 25 4.01 -4.22 13.76
N ASN A 26 3.16 -3.31 14.23
CA ASN A 26 1.83 -3.15 13.67
C ASN A 26 1.92 -2.31 12.39
N ILE A 27 1.34 -2.84 11.31
CA ILE A 27 1.19 -2.11 10.06
C ILE A 27 -0.28 -1.73 9.92
N ILE A 28 -0.52 -0.44 9.79
CA ILE A 28 -1.84 0.15 9.64
C ILE A 28 -1.92 0.64 8.20
N ILE A 29 -2.82 0.04 7.43
CA ILE A 29 -3.12 0.46 6.07
C ILE A 29 -4.50 1.12 6.13
N PRO A 30 -4.58 2.46 5.99
CA PRO A 30 -5.87 3.14 5.89
C PRO A 30 -6.69 2.59 4.71
N ILE A 31 -8.02 2.52 4.85
CA ILE A 31 -8.90 2.04 3.78
C ILE A 31 -8.75 2.85 2.48
N VAL A 32 -8.53 4.17 2.60
CA VAL A 32 -8.29 5.08 1.47
C VAL A 32 -7.09 4.65 0.61
N VAL A 33 -6.05 4.06 1.23
CA VAL A 33 -4.88 3.55 0.48
C VAL A 33 -5.27 2.39 -0.42
N LEU A 34 -6.20 1.53 0.02
CA LEU A 34 -6.70 0.43 -0.80
C LEU A 34 -7.56 0.95 -1.96
N GLU A 35 -8.39 1.96 -1.72
CA GLU A 35 -9.21 2.60 -2.74
C GLU A 35 -8.34 3.27 -3.83
N GLU A 36 -7.28 3.97 -3.44
CA GLU A 36 -6.33 4.60 -4.37
C GLU A 36 -5.57 3.56 -5.19
N LEU A 37 -5.12 2.45 -4.58
CA LEU A 37 -4.47 1.36 -5.30
C LEU A 37 -5.39 0.70 -6.34
N ASP A 38 -6.67 0.54 -6.03
CA ASP A 38 -7.65 0.01 -6.98
C ASP A 38 -7.91 0.96 -8.15
N GLN A 39 -7.96 2.27 -7.91
CA GLN A 39 -8.04 3.28 -8.96
C GLN A 39 -6.79 3.26 -9.86
N PHE A 40 -5.60 3.16 -9.25
CA PHE A 40 -4.35 3.13 -9.99
C PHE A 40 -4.26 1.93 -10.95
N LYS A 41 -4.71 0.74 -10.50
CA LYS A 41 -4.80 -0.45 -11.37
C LYS A 41 -5.71 -0.23 -12.57
N ARG A 42 -6.91 0.33 -12.33
CA ARG A 42 -7.88 0.63 -13.42
C ARG A 42 -7.31 1.60 -14.45
N GLN A 43 -6.58 2.62 -14.00
CA GLN A 43 -5.93 3.59 -14.89
C GLN A 43 -4.88 2.94 -15.78
N ILE A 44 -4.08 2.00 -15.25
CA ILE A 44 -3.09 1.26 -16.04
C ILE A 44 -3.78 0.40 -17.11
N ASP A 45 -4.87 -0.28 -16.74
CA ASP A 45 -5.64 -1.12 -17.67
C ASP A 45 -6.24 -0.30 -18.82
N GLU A 46 -6.66 0.94 -18.56
CA GLU A 46 -7.20 1.86 -19.57
C GLU A 46 -6.12 2.45 -20.50
N LEU A 47 -4.91 2.71 -19.99
CA LEU A 47 -3.80 3.27 -20.77
C LEU A 47 -3.18 2.25 -21.75
N GLY A 48 -3.31 0.95 -21.45
CA GLY A 48 -2.82 -0.14 -22.29
C GLY A 48 -3.75 -0.52 -23.46
N ARG A 49 -4.87 0.20 -23.62
CA ARG A 49 -5.89 -0.09 -24.64
C ARG A 49 -5.82 0.84 -25.85
#